data_AF-A0A151SCG5-F1
#
_entry.id   AF-A0A151SCG5-F1
#
_cell.length_a   1.000
_cell.length_b   1.000
_cell.length_c   1.000
_cell.angle_alpha   90.00
_cell.angle_beta   90.00
_cell.angle_gamma   90.00
#
_symmetry.space_group_name_H-M   'P 1'
#
loop_
_entity.id
_entity.type
_entity.pdbx_description
1 polymer ?
#
loop_
_entity_poly.entity_id
_entity_poly.type
_entity_poly.pdbx_seq_one_letter_code
_entity_poly.pdbx_strand_id
1 'polypeptide(L)' 'LMIDRCREEGHNLLFNDYFPENSVYTNAHFRRRFRMQRHVFLRIVEALGHYDDYFKMRIDATQTKGLSPL' A
#
# COMPACT_ATOMS: atom_id res chain seq x y z
N LEU A 1 10.88 -11.56 -20.14
CA LEU A 1 11.79 -11.50 -18.98
C LEU A 1 11.07 -10.79 -17.84
N MET A 2 10.86 -11.46 -16.72
CA MET A 2 10.31 -10.84 -15.52
C MET A 2 11.43 -10.01 -14.87
N ILE A 3 11.23 -8.69 -14.76
CA ILE A 3 12.16 -7.80 -14.06
C ILE A 3 11.75 -7.81 -12.60
N ASP A 4 12.64 -8.27 -11.72
CA ASP A 4 12.44 -8.11 -10.29
C ASP A 4 12.56 -6.63 -9.92
N ARG A 5 11.51 -6.10 -9.29
CA ARG A 5 11.43 -4.71 -8.84
C ARG A 5 11.38 -4.60 -7.31
N CYS A 6 11.70 -5.68 -6.60
CA CYS A 6 11.64 -5.75 -5.13
C CYS A 6 10.27 -5.28 -4.59
N ARG A 7 9.18 -5.75 -5.19
CA ARG A 7 7.81 -5.26 -4.89
C ARG A 7 7.45 -5.37 -3.42
N GLU A 8 7.79 -6.49 -2.80
CA GLU A 8 7.54 -6.74 -1.38
C GLU A 8 8.34 -5.79 -0.49
N GLU A 9 9.61 -5.55 -0.81
CA GLU A 9 10.45 -4.58 -0.10
C GLU A 9 9.89 -3.15 -0.22
N GLY A 10 9.48 -2.75 -1.43
CA GLY A 10 8.84 -1.47 -1.68
C GLY A 10 7.55 -1.29 -0.88
N HIS A 11 6.72 -2.33 -0.80
CA HIS A 11 5.53 -2.34 0.06
C HIS A 11 5.90 -2.17 1.53
N ASN A 12 6.87 -2.93 2.03
CA ASN A 12 7.27 -2.89 3.43
C ASN A 12 7.83 -1.52 3.81
N LEU A 13 8.63 -0.90 2.94
CA LEU A 13 9.13 0.47 3.12
C LEU A 13 7.98 1.47 3.19
N LEU A 14 7.06 1.45 2.21
CA LEU A 14 5.91 2.35 2.20
C LEU A 14 5.05 2.18 3.46
N PHE A 15 4.80 0.93 3.87
CA PHE A 15 4.03 0.65 5.07
C PHE A 15 4.73 1.25 6.29
N ASN A 16 5.99 0.86 6.55
CA ASN A 16 6.74 1.26 7.73
C ASN A 16 6.95 2.78 7.84
N ASP A 17 7.06 3.46 6.69
CA ASP A 17 7.26 4.90 6.63
C ASP A 17 6.04 5.72 7.05
N TYR A 18 4.83 5.20 6.83
CA TYR A 18 3.59 6.01 6.92
C TYR A 18 2.49 5.44 7.83
N PHE A 19 2.45 4.13 8.06
CA PHE A 19 1.27 3.45 8.64
C PHE A 19 1.41 2.93 10.08
N PRO A 20 2.60 2.60 10.61
CA PRO A 20 2.77 2.37 12.04
C PRO A 20 2.43 3.60 12.90
N GLU A 21 2.31 3.39 14.21
CA GLU A 21 2.20 4.48 15.18
C GLU A 21 3.51 5.26 15.28
N ASN A 22 4.64 4.55 15.28
CA ASN A 22 6.00 5.11 15.26
C ASN A 22 6.51 5.31 13.82
N SER A 23 5.64 5.76 12.90
CA SER A 23 6.00 5.95 11.49
C SER A 23 7.05 7.04 11.33
N VAL A 24 7.96 6.85 10.36
CA VAL A 24 9.01 7.83 10.02
C VAL A 24 8.40 9.19 9.66
N TYR A 25 7.29 9.17 8.92
CA TYR A 25 6.57 10.36 8.52
C TYR A 25 5.33 10.59 9.39
N THR A 26 5.18 11.83 9.87
CA THR A 26 4.02 12.27 10.63
C THR A 26 2.75 12.37 9.76
N ASN A 27 1.60 12.50 10.41
CA ASN A 27 0.32 12.78 9.74
C ASN A 27 0.35 14.03 8.85
N ALA A 28 1.15 15.05 9.20
CA ALA A 28 1.31 16.25 8.39
C ALA A 28 2.06 15.96 7.07
N HIS A 29 3.11 15.14 7.14
CA HIS A 29 3.83 14.68 5.95
C HIS A 29 2.94 13.81 5.06
N PHE A 30 2.18 12.88 5.64
CA PHE A 30 1.22 12.06 4.90
C PHE A 30 0.20 12.94 4.16
N ARG A 31 -0.44 13.88 4.86
CA ARG A 31 -1.39 14.84 4.27
C ARG A 31 -0.75 15.68 3.17
N ARG A 32 0.52 16.10 3.31
CA ARG A 32 1.21 16.86 2.27
C ARG A 32 1.45 16.03 1.00
N ARG A 33 1.80 14.75 1.15
CA ARG A 33 2.09 13.85 0.02
C ARG A 33 0.83 13.34 -0.67
N PHE A 34 -0.08 12.74 0.10
CA PHE A 34 -1.29 12.07 -0.42
C PHE A 34 -2.52 12.98 -0.46
N ARG A 35 -2.42 14.20 0.07
CA ARG A 35 -3.50 15.21 0.10
C ARG A 35 -4.76 14.77 0.85
N MET A 36 -4.66 13.74 1.70
CA MET A 36 -5.74 13.23 2.55
C MET A 36 -5.23 12.72 3.90
N GLN A 37 -6.14 12.45 4.83
CA GLN A 37 -5.80 11.80 6.10
C GLN A 37 -5.59 10.30 5.90
N ARG A 38 -4.71 9.69 6.71
CA ARG A 38 -4.38 8.27 6.60
C ARG A 38 -5.59 7.35 6.73
N HIS A 39 -6.50 7.65 7.65
CA HIS A 39 -7.72 6.85 7.82
C HIS A 39 -8.68 6.97 6.62
N VAL A 40 -8.70 8.12 5.92
CA VAL A 40 -9.51 8.29 4.70
C VAL A 40 -8.90 7.48 3.57
N PHE A 41 -7.57 7.53 3.42
CA PHE A 41 -6.85 6.72 2.45
C PHE A 41 -7.16 5.23 2.63
N LEU A 42 -7.05 4.71 3.86
CA LEU A 42 -7.34 3.31 4.17
C LEU A 42 -8.79 2.92 3.86
N ARG A 43 -9.77 3.77 4.18
CA ARG A 43 -11.18 3.53 3.84
C ARG A 43 -11.42 3.50 2.34
N ILE A 44 -10.72 4.33 1.57
CA ILE A 44 -10.81 4.32 0.10
C ILE A 44 -10.20 3.03 -0.45
N VAL A 45 -9.01 2.64 0.02
CA VAL A 45 -8.35 1.39 -0.38
C VAL A 45 -9.23 0.18 -0.06
N GLU A 46 -9.79 0.12 1.14
CA GLU A 46 -10.72 -0.93 1.56
C GLU A 46 -11.97 -0.97 0.67
N ALA A 47 -12.62 0.18 0.45
CA ALA A 47 -13.78 0.27 -0.41
C ALA A 47 -13.46 -0.21 -1.84
N LEU A 48 -12.37 0.27 -2.43
CA LEU A 48 -11.93 -0.18 -3.76
C LEU A 48 -11.66 -1.68 -3.81
N GLY A 49 -11.07 -2.24 -2.74
CA GLY A 49 -10.88 -3.68 -2.61
C GLY A 49 -12.19 -4.48 -2.59
N HIS A 50 -13.33 -3.88 -2.25
CA HIS A 50 -14.64 -4.54 -2.40
C HIS A 50 -15.20 -4.47 -3.82
N TYR A 51 -14.92 -3.39 -4.56
CA TYR A 51 -15.50 -3.14 -5.88
C TYR A 51 -14.66 -3.67 -7.05
N ASP A 52 -13.34 -3.70 -6.92
CA ASP A 52 -12.42 -4.03 -8.01
C ASP A 52 -11.30 -4.95 -7.52
N ASP A 53 -11.16 -6.10 -8.18
CA ASP A 53 -10.14 -7.11 -7.89
C ASP A 53 -8.71 -6.59 -8.09
N TYR A 54 -8.51 -5.50 -8.84
CA TYR A 54 -7.23 -4.83 -8.96
C TYR A 54 -6.70 -4.35 -7.60
N PHE A 55 -7.60 -3.92 -6.69
CA PHE A 55 -7.26 -3.45 -5.35
C PHE A 55 -7.26 -4.56 -4.30
N LYS A 56 -7.28 -5.83 -4.71
CA LYS A 56 -7.05 -6.97 -3.82
C LYS A 56 -5.63 -7.47 -3.99
N MET A 57 -4.95 -7.72 -2.88
CA MET A 57 -3.69 -8.46 -2.92
C MET A 57 -3.99 -9.89 -3.39
N ARG A 58 -3.39 -10.30 -4.50
CA ARG A 58 -3.54 -11.64 -5.09
C ARG A 58 -2.23 -12.39 -5.03
N ILE A 59 -2.31 -13.71 -5.01
CA ILE A 59 -1.16 -14.59 -5.18
C ILE A 59 -1.05 -14.88 -6.67
N ASP A 60 0.14 -14.69 -7.25
CA ASP A 60 0.38 -14.99 -8.66
C ASP A 60 0.59 -16.50 -8.91
N ALA A 61 0.74 -16.88 -10.18
CA ALA A 61 0.93 -18.29 -10.56
C ALA A 61 2.20 -18.93 -9.99
N THR A 62 3.14 -18.12 -9.47
CA THR A 62 4.39 -18.56 -8.83
C THR A 62 4.29 -18.63 -7.30
N GLN A 63 3.09 -18.47 -6.75
CA GLN A 63 2.83 -18.35 -5.32
C GLN A 63 3.41 -17.10 -4.65
N THR A 64 3.78 -16.09 -5.44
CA THR A 64 4.29 -14.82 -4.92
C THR A 64 3.13 -13.86 -4.66
N LYS A 65 3.20 -13.09 -3.56
CA LYS A 65 2.25 -12.00 -3.33
C LYS A 65 2.41 -10.94 -4.42
N GLY A 66 1.30 -10.63 -5.08
CA GLY A 66 1.17 -9.55 -6.04
C GLY A 66 1.23 -8.18 -5.37
N LEU A 67 0.95 -7.14 -6.14
CA LEU A 67 0.95 -5.78 -5.64
C LEU A 67 -0.08 -5.61 -4.52
N SER A 68 0.35 -4.96 -3.44
CA SER A 68 -0.55 -4.49 -2.40
C SER A 68 -1.25 -3.22 -2.88
N PRO A 69 -2.53 -3.01 -2.53
CA PRO A 69 -3.23 -1.76 -2.81
C PRO A 69 -2.84 -0.61 -1.87
N LEU A 70 -1.94 -0.86 -0.91
CA LEU A 70 -1.34 0.13 -0.01
C LEU A 70 -0.25 0.95 -0.70
#